data_AF-A0A562RM98-F1
#
_entry.id   AF-A0A562RM98-F1
#
_cell.length_a   1.000
_cell.length_b   1.000
_cell.length_c   1.000
_cell.angle_alpha   90.00
_cell.angle_beta   90.00
_cell.angle_gamma   90.00
#
_symmetry.space_group_name_H-M   'P 1'
#
loop_
_entity.id
_entity.type
_entity.pdbx_description
1 polymer ?
#
loop_
_entity_poly.entity_id
_entity_poly.type
_entity_poly.pdbx_seq_one_letter_code
_entity_poly.pdbx_strand_id
1 'polypeptide(L)'
;MQQDPLLTNIGGMLRRFKRAENWLRKAGLPVFLARVPVWVLCLQYCMMMERKTMRIGRIAQRISRWLETITELSLNESARIELIDMDQGMRNDIESTKRTLIVLRNLCVDIGALFRTIGFHSNMLGRTQEGFLAVVDDACNTATTLQRALEMHDTRALMLLREMEEGGRAPVPSREDGEPTAPAATPSVSAGAAPACVSGGAALAKPAIAPVKA
;
A
#
# COMPACT_ATOMS: atom_id res chain seq x y z
N MET A 1 3.42 -20.70 -6.86
CA MET A 1 3.69 -20.55 -5.42
C MET A 1 5.05 -19.89 -5.25
N GLN A 2 5.11 -18.56 -5.18
CA GLN A 2 6.33 -17.84 -4.81
C GLN A 2 6.55 -18.06 -3.32
N GLN A 3 7.53 -18.88 -2.96
CA GLN A 3 7.96 -18.99 -1.57
C GLN A 3 8.72 -17.72 -1.22
N ASP A 4 8.26 -17.00 -0.20
CA ASP A 4 8.96 -15.82 0.27
C ASP A 4 10.38 -16.21 0.70
N PRO A 5 11.43 -15.50 0.22
CA PRO A 5 12.82 -15.84 0.54
C PRO A 5 13.08 -15.82 2.06
N LEU A 6 12.28 -15.07 2.81
CA LEU A 6 12.29 -15.03 4.27
C LEU A 6 11.83 -16.35 4.89
N LEU A 7 10.77 -16.96 4.37
CA LEU A 7 10.27 -18.24 4.88
C LEU A 7 11.27 -19.37 4.61
N THR A 8 11.91 -19.36 3.45
CA THR A 8 12.96 -20.34 3.10
C THR A 8 14.18 -20.19 4.02
N ASN A 9 14.58 -18.96 4.34
CA ASN A 9 15.69 -18.70 5.25
C ASN A 9 15.36 -19.11 6.70
N ILE A 10 14.19 -18.72 7.21
CA ILE A 10 13.73 -19.08 8.56
C ILE A 10 13.57 -20.59 8.70
N GLY A 11 12.97 -21.26 7.71
CA GLY A 11 12.85 -22.71 7.69
C GLY A 11 14.21 -23.41 7.66
N GLY A 12 15.17 -22.87 6.91
CA GLY A 12 16.56 -23.35 6.89
C GLY A 12 17.25 -23.24 8.25
N MET A 13 17.12 -22.09 8.92
CA MET A 13 17.64 -21.89 10.28
C MET A 13 17.00 -22.85 11.28
N LEU A 14 15.67 -22.97 11.28
CA LEU A 14 14.94 -23.87 12.17
C LEU A 14 15.38 -25.33 12.01
N ARG A 15 15.61 -25.80 10.77
CA ARG A 15 16.17 -27.14 10.54
C ARG A 15 17.58 -27.30 11.09
N ARG A 16 18.44 -26.27 10.96
CA ARG A 16 19.78 -26.26 11.55
C ARG A 16 19.71 -26.33 13.08
N PHE A 17 18.79 -25.59 13.70
CA PHE A 17 18.57 -25.64 15.14
C PHE A 17 18.04 -26.99 15.61
N LYS A 18 17.13 -27.63 14.87
CA LYS A 18 16.68 -29.00 15.18
C LYS A 18 17.82 -30.03 15.07
N ARG A 19 18.70 -29.87 14.09
CA ARG A 19 19.90 -30.70 13.96
C ARG A 19 20.87 -30.48 15.13
N ALA A 20 21.06 -29.23 15.54
CA ALA A 20 21.87 -28.88 16.70
C ALA A 20 21.26 -29.42 18.00
N GLU A 21 19.94 -29.33 18.18
CA GLU A 21 19.22 -29.91 19.32
C GLU A 21 19.47 -31.42 19.41
N ASN A 22 19.34 -32.14 18.29
CA ASN A 22 19.60 -33.58 18.25
C ASN A 22 21.07 -33.90 18.57
N TRP A 23 22.00 -33.04 18.13
CA TRP A 23 23.42 -33.20 18.42
C TRP A 23 23.72 -32.95 19.92
N LEU A 24 23.13 -31.91 20.52
CA LEU A 24 23.26 -31.60 21.94
C LEU A 24 22.65 -32.69 22.82
N ARG A 25 21.49 -33.26 22.44
CA ARG A 25 20.91 -34.42 23.13
C ARG A 25 21.84 -35.62 23.10
N LYS A 26 22.47 -35.89 21.95
CA LYS A 26 23.47 -36.97 21.82
C LYS A 26 24.72 -36.73 22.65
N ALA A 27 25.09 -35.46 22.87
CA ALA A 27 26.21 -35.08 23.74
C ALA A 27 25.88 -35.19 25.25
N GLY A 28 24.70 -35.70 25.64
CA GLY A 28 24.30 -35.87 27.03
C GLY A 28 23.75 -34.61 27.69
N LEU A 29 23.46 -33.56 26.91
CA LEU A 29 22.89 -32.33 27.44
C LEU A 29 21.42 -32.55 27.82
N PRO A 30 20.97 -32.08 29.00
CA PRO A 30 19.59 -32.24 29.39
C PRO A 30 18.67 -31.46 28.45
N VAL A 31 17.46 -32.00 28.28
CA VAL A 31 16.48 -31.59 27.24
C VAL A 31 16.14 -30.09 27.30
N PHE A 32 16.21 -29.48 28.48
CA PHE A 32 15.93 -28.06 28.65
C PHE A 32 17.00 -27.17 27.99
N LEU A 33 18.30 -27.47 28.13
CA LEU A 33 19.35 -26.72 27.43
C LEU A 33 19.29 -26.92 25.93
N ALA A 34 18.98 -28.13 25.48
CA ALA A 34 18.87 -28.44 24.05
C ALA A 34 17.77 -27.61 23.34
N ARG A 35 16.76 -27.12 24.09
CA ARG A 35 15.65 -26.30 23.58
C ARG A 35 15.90 -24.78 23.65
N VAL A 36 16.95 -24.32 24.33
CA VAL A 36 17.27 -22.89 24.46
C VAL A 36 17.34 -22.18 23.10
N PRO A 37 17.97 -22.72 22.04
CA PRO A 37 18.05 -22.03 20.76
C PRO A 37 16.68 -21.79 20.11
N VAL A 38 15.76 -22.77 20.23
CA VAL A 38 14.40 -22.66 19.72
C VAL A 38 13.61 -21.63 20.52
N TRP A 39 13.82 -21.60 21.83
CA TRP A 39 13.19 -20.63 22.73
C TRP A 39 13.65 -19.19 22.44
N VAL A 40 14.95 -18.98 22.24
CA VAL A 40 15.52 -17.68 21.85
C VAL A 40 14.97 -17.21 20.50
N LEU A 41 14.85 -18.10 19.51
CA LEU A 41 14.23 -17.78 18.23
C LEU A 41 12.76 -17.37 18.38
N CYS A 42 12.01 -18.09 19.21
CA CYS A 42 10.62 -17.73 19.50
C CYS A 42 10.54 -16.32 20.09
N LEU A 43 11.44 -16.00 21.03
CA LEU A 43 11.46 -14.70 21.70
C LEU A 43 11.87 -13.57 20.74
N GLN A 44 12.90 -13.80 19.92
CA GLN A 44 13.32 -12.89 18.87
C GLN A 44 12.19 -12.62 17.85
N TYR A 45 11.46 -13.68 17.46
CA TYR A 45 10.30 -13.55 16.60
C TYR A 45 9.20 -12.71 17.25
N CYS A 46 8.88 -12.96 18.53
CA CYS A 46 7.87 -12.17 19.25
C CYS A 46 8.24 -10.67 19.30
N MET A 47 9.49 -10.33 19.62
CA MET A 47 9.95 -8.94 19.62
C MET A 47 9.93 -8.29 18.23
N MET A 48 10.30 -9.05 17.19
CA MET A 48 10.22 -8.56 15.81
C MET A 48 8.77 -8.27 15.42
N MET A 49 7.83 -9.13 15.84
CA MET A 49 6.41 -8.97 15.58
C MET A 49 5.84 -7.75 16.31
N GLU A 50 6.14 -7.55 17.59
CA GLU A 50 5.72 -6.35 18.33
C GLU A 50 6.18 -5.06 17.65
N ARG A 51 7.43 -5.03 17.17
CA ARG A 51 7.95 -3.87 16.44
C ARG A 51 7.19 -3.62 15.13
N LYS A 52 6.78 -4.69 14.44
CA LYS A 52 5.93 -4.59 13.25
C LYS A 52 4.51 -4.14 13.61
N THR A 53 3.92 -4.63 14.70
CA THR A 53 2.61 -4.21 15.22
C THR A 53 2.58 -2.70 15.48
N MET A 54 3.61 -2.15 16.15
CA MET A 54 3.68 -0.71 16.41
C MET A 54 3.79 0.13 15.14
N ARG A 55 4.45 -0.38 14.10
CA ARG A 55 4.53 0.31 12.80
C ARG A 55 3.18 0.29 12.08
N ILE A 56 2.48 -0.84 12.12
CA ILE A 56 1.15 -0.99 11.52
C ILE A 56 0.13 -0.10 12.24
N GLY A 57 0.18 -0.03 13.57
CA GLY A 57 -0.67 0.89 14.34
C GLY A 57 -0.46 2.36 13.94
N ARG A 58 0.78 2.78 13.66
CA ARG A 58 1.04 4.13 13.14
C ARG A 58 0.46 4.37 11.75
N ILE A 59 0.47 3.34 10.89
CA ILE A 59 -0.15 3.43 9.57
C ILE A 59 -1.68 3.54 9.72
N ALA A 60 -2.30 2.75 10.60
CA ALA A 60 -3.73 2.84 10.89
C ALA A 60 -4.13 4.22 11.43
N GLN A 61 -3.32 4.80 12.32
CA GLN A 61 -3.52 6.18 12.80
C GLN A 61 -3.42 7.21 11.67
N ARG A 62 -2.44 7.06 10.77
CA ARG A 62 -2.31 7.93 9.61
C ARG A 62 -3.57 7.82 8.73
N ILE A 63 -4.01 6.61 8.39
CA ILE A 63 -5.24 6.35 7.63
C ILE A 63 -6.47 6.99 8.30
N SER A 64 -6.56 6.91 9.62
CA SER A 64 -7.68 7.51 10.38
C SER A 64 -7.69 9.04 10.28
N ARG A 65 -6.52 9.68 10.36
CA ARG A 65 -6.39 11.14 10.15
C ARG A 65 -6.78 11.54 8.74
N TRP A 66 -6.39 10.76 7.74
CA TRP A 66 -6.82 11.01 6.35
C TRP A 66 -8.33 10.92 6.20
N LEU A 67 -8.97 9.93 6.83
CA LEU A 67 -10.42 9.78 6.82
C LEU A 67 -11.09 11.04 7.40
N GLU A 68 -10.58 11.54 8.53
CA GLU A 68 -11.05 12.78 9.15
C GLU A 68 -10.91 13.98 8.21
N THR A 69 -9.75 14.14 7.56
CA THR A 69 -9.52 15.21 6.58
C THR A 69 -10.47 15.13 5.39
N ILE A 70 -10.73 13.94 4.84
CA ILE A 70 -11.67 13.77 3.72
C ILE A 70 -13.09 14.08 4.16
N THR A 71 -13.50 13.65 5.37
CA THR A 71 -14.83 13.98 5.89
C THR A 71 -15.00 15.48 6.10
N GLU A 72 -13.97 16.17 6.60
CA GLU A 72 -13.98 17.63 6.79
C GLU A 72 -14.04 18.37 5.45
N LEU A 73 -13.24 17.96 4.47
CA LEU A 73 -13.24 18.54 3.12
C LEU A 73 -14.55 18.28 2.38
N SER A 74 -15.20 17.13 2.59
CA SER A 74 -16.50 16.82 1.97
C SER A 74 -17.62 17.78 2.37
N LEU A 75 -17.48 18.49 3.50
CA LEU A 75 -18.43 19.50 3.96
C LEU A 75 -18.25 20.86 3.26
N ASN A 76 -17.11 21.10 2.59
CA ASN A 76 -16.80 22.36 1.92
C ASN A 76 -16.97 22.24 0.39
N GLU A 77 -18.03 22.84 -0.15
CA GLU A 77 -18.46 22.73 -1.56
C GLU A 77 -17.37 23.16 -2.57
N SER A 78 -16.56 24.17 -2.25
CA SER A 78 -15.52 24.72 -3.14
C SER A 78 -14.26 23.86 -3.26
N ALA A 79 -14.05 22.90 -2.36
CA ALA A 79 -12.87 22.02 -2.34
C ALA A 79 -13.13 20.66 -3.02
N ARG A 80 -14.36 20.40 -3.48
CA ARG A 80 -14.77 19.09 -4.02
C ARG A 80 -14.13 18.72 -5.36
N ILE A 81 -13.73 19.71 -6.17
CA ILE A 81 -13.19 19.48 -7.53
C ILE A 81 -11.66 19.31 -7.52
N GLU A 82 -10.96 19.93 -6.57
CA GLU A 82 -9.50 19.81 -6.42
C GLU A 82 -9.07 18.44 -5.83
N LEU A 83 -10.01 17.68 -5.25
CA LEU A 83 -9.75 16.39 -4.61
C LEU A 83 -9.52 15.22 -5.58
N ILE A 84 -9.99 15.34 -6.84
CA ILE A 84 -10.03 14.23 -7.80
C ILE A 84 -8.63 13.70 -8.16
N ASP A 85 -7.61 14.57 -8.24
CA ASP A 85 -6.25 14.16 -8.59
C ASP A 85 -5.45 13.64 -7.37
N MET A 86 -5.84 14.05 -6.15
CA MET A 86 -5.22 13.57 -4.90
C MET A 86 -5.69 12.14 -4.55
N ASP A 87 -6.89 11.75 -4.99
CA ASP A 87 -7.51 10.47 -4.66
C ASP A 87 -6.85 9.26 -5.33
N GLN A 88 -6.31 9.39 -6.55
CA GLN A 88 -5.71 8.25 -7.25
C GLN A 88 -4.38 7.81 -6.61
N GLY A 89 -3.54 8.76 -6.21
CA GLY A 89 -2.30 8.47 -5.48
C GLY A 89 -2.59 7.82 -4.12
N MET A 90 -3.59 8.35 -3.40
CA MET A 90 -4.00 7.84 -2.10
C MET A 90 -4.60 6.42 -2.19
N ARG A 91 -5.45 6.14 -3.19
CA ARG A 91 -5.99 4.79 -3.42
C ARG A 91 -4.88 3.78 -3.65
N ASN A 92 -3.88 4.13 -4.46
CA ASN A 92 -2.72 3.27 -4.72
C ASN A 92 -1.92 2.98 -3.44
N ASP A 93 -1.69 3.99 -2.60
CA ASP A 93 -0.99 3.84 -1.32
C ASP A 93 -1.75 2.98 -0.32
N ILE A 94 -3.08 3.16 -0.24
CA ILE A 94 -3.96 2.33 0.60
C ILE A 94 -3.94 0.88 0.12
N GLU A 95 -4.04 0.67 -1.20
CA GLU A 95 -4.05 -0.67 -1.77
C GLU A 95 -2.68 -1.37 -1.60
N SER A 96 -1.58 -0.64 -1.81
CA SER A 96 -0.21 -1.11 -1.53
C SER A 96 -0.03 -1.51 -0.06
N THR A 97 -0.54 -0.67 0.86
CA THR A 97 -0.52 -0.95 2.30
C THR A 97 -1.33 -2.19 2.63
N LYS A 98 -2.55 -2.33 2.09
CA LYS A 98 -3.43 -3.49 2.28
C LYS A 98 -2.78 -4.79 1.78
N ARG A 99 -2.18 -4.78 0.58
CA ARG A 99 -1.42 -5.93 0.06
C ARG A 99 -0.28 -6.31 1.01
N THR A 100 0.47 -5.33 1.49
CA THR A 100 1.58 -5.55 2.43
C THR A 100 1.11 -6.15 3.75
N LEU A 101 -0.02 -5.67 4.30
CA LEU A 101 -0.63 -6.20 5.52
C LEU A 101 -1.07 -7.66 5.36
N ILE A 102 -1.68 -8.01 4.22
CA ILE A 102 -2.07 -9.39 3.91
C ILE A 102 -0.83 -10.31 3.80
N VAL A 103 0.23 -9.85 3.16
CA VAL A 103 1.50 -10.60 3.08
C VAL A 103 2.08 -10.83 4.48
N LEU A 104 2.09 -9.80 5.33
CA LEU A 104 2.57 -9.91 6.70
C LEU A 104 1.72 -10.87 7.55
N ARG A 105 0.39 -10.87 7.34
CA ARG A 105 -0.55 -11.81 7.96
C ARG A 105 -0.20 -13.25 7.59
N ASN A 106 -0.02 -13.53 6.30
CA ASN A 106 0.32 -14.87 5.81
C ASN A 106 1.67 -15.34 6.36
N LEU A 107 2.69 -14.47 6.29
CA LEU A 107 4.02 -14.78 6.82
C LEU A 107 3.99 -15.08 8.32
N CYS A 108 3.14 -14.40 9.09
CA CYS A 108 2.94 -14.69 10.50
C CYS A 108 2.36 -16.10 10.74
N VAL A 109 1.33 -16.46 9.98
CA VAL A 109 0.69 -17.79 10.04
C VAL A 109 1.68 -18.89 9.65
N ASP A 110 2.46 -18.66 8.59
CA ASP A 110 3.45 -19.62 8.08
C ASP A 110 4.58 -19.86 9.08
N ILE A 111 5.08 -18.82 9.74
CA ILE A 111 6.10 -18.97 10.80
C ILE A 111 5.53 -19.73 11.99
N GLY A 112 4.29 -19.43 12.41
CA GLY A 112 3.60 -20.18 13.45
C GLY A 112 3.41 -21.66 13.08
N ALA A 113 3.11 -21.96 11.81
CA ALA A 113 3.07 -23.32 11.29
C ALA A 113 4.45 -23.98 11.34
N LEU A 114 5.53 -23.28 10.95
CA LEU A 114 6.90 -23.79 11.02
C LEU A 114 7.31 -24.20 12.44
N PHE A 115 7.03 -23.37 13.46
CA PHE A 115 7.29 -23.73 14.85
C PHE A 115 6.52 -24.98 15.29
N ARG A 116 5.25 -25.10 14.86
CA ARG A 116 4.43 -26.30 15.12
C ARG A 116 4.98 -27.55 14.45
N THR A 117 5.48 -27.48 13.20
CA THR A 117 6.09 -28.65 12.52
C THR A 117 7.32 -29.19 13.23
N ILE A 118 7.99 -28.37 14.05
CA ILE A 118 9.17 -28.77 14.82
C ILE A 118 8.78 -29.38 16.17
N GLY A 119 7.51 -29.22 16.58
CA GLY A 119 6.98 -29.67 17.86
C GLY A 119 7.09 -28.61 18.96
N PHE A 120 7.35 -27.35 18.61
CA PHE A 120 7.42 -26.25 19.58
C PHE A 120 6.06 -25.58 19.70
N HIS A 121 5.50 -25.59 20.92
CA HIS A 121 4.27 -24.89 21.27
C HIS A 121 4.53 -23.95 22.44
N SER A 122 4.10 -22.70 22.30
CA SER A 122 4.21 -21.68 23.34
C SER A 122 2.94 -20.84 23.38
N ASN A 123 2.33 -20.72 24.55
CA ASN A 123 1.14 -19.87 24.76
C ASN A 123 1.46 -18.40 24.52
N MET A 124 2.69 -17.97 24.82
CA MET A 124 3.17 -16.62 24.55
C MET A 124 3.18 -16.34 23.04
N LEU A 125 3.71 -17.28 22.25
CA LEU A 125 3.73 -17.17 20.78
C LEU A 125 2.32 -17.06 20.21
N GLY A 126 1.39 -17.88 20.72
CA GLY A 126 -0.03 -17.83 20.34
C GLY A 126 -0.66 -16.47 20.64
N ARG A 127 -0.50 -15.96 21.87
CA ARG A 127 -1.03 -14.63 22.26
C ARG A 127 -0.43 -13.49 21.44
N THR A 128 0.88 -13.48 21.21
CA THR A 128 1.53 -12.45 20.40
C THR A 128 1.08 -12.53 18.94
N GLN A 129 0.89 -13.73 18.40
CA GLN A 129 0.38 -13.94 17.05
C GLN A 129 -1.07 -13.46 16.93
N GLU A 130 -1.95 -13.82 17.86
CA GLU A 130 -3.35 -13.35 17.90
C GLU A 130 -3.43 -11.83 17.98
N GLY A 131 -2.66 -11.20 18.88
CA GLY A 131 -2.62 -9.75 19.00
C GLY A 131 -2.13 -9.05 17.74
N PHE A 132 -1.12 -9.61 17.07
CA PHE A 132 -0.67 -9.11 15.77
C PHE A 132 -1.75 -9.22 14.69
N LEU A 133 -2.39 -10.40 14.58
CA LEU A 133 -3.43 -10.64 13.58
C LEU A 133 -4.62 -9.70 13.79
N ALA A 134 -5.03 -9.48 15.04
CA ALA A 134 -6.10 -8.55 15.37
C ALA A 134 -5.80 -7.12 14.88
N VAL A 135 -4.58 -6.60 15.13
CA VAL A 135 -4.18 -5.26 14.68
C VAL A 135 -4.09 -5.17 13.15
N VAL A 136 -3.64 -6.24 12.48
CA VAL A 136 -3.58 -6.28 11.02
C VAL A 136 -4.98 -6.31 10.40
N ASP A 137 -5.88 -7.12 10.96
CA ASP A 137 -7.26 -7.24 10.48
C ASP A 137 -8.01 -5.90 10.70
N ASP A 138 -7.79 -5.25 11.84
CA ASP A 138 -8.34 -3.90 12.12
C ASP A 138 -7.82 -2.83 11.14
N ALA A 139 -6.52 -2.83 10.85
CA ALA A 139 -5.94 -1.93 9.86
C ALA A 139 -6.49 -2.19 8.44
N CYS A 140 -6.69 -3.46 8.06
CA CYS A 140 -7.31 -3.84 6.79
C CYS A 140 -8.79 -3.40 6.70
N ASN A 141 -9.54 -3.53 7.79
CA ASN A 141 -10.93 -3.07 7.88
C ASN A 141 -10.98 -1.55 7.73
N THR A 142 -10.15 -0.82 8.47
CA THR A 142 -10.05 0.65 8.39
C THR A 142 -9.72 1.13 6.98
N ALA A 143 -8.73 0.49 6.33
CA ALA A 143 -8.38 0.78 4.94
C ALA A 143 -9.55 0.55 3.98
N THR A 144 -10.32 -0.52 4.18
CA THR A 144 -11.49 -0.85 3.34
C THR A 144 -12.64 0.14 3.57
N THR A 145 -12.85 0.59 4.81
CA THR A 145 -13.83 1.64 5.12
C THR A 145 -13.46 2.96 4.45
N LEU A 146 -12.18 3.34 4.47
CA LEU A 146 -11.69 4.53 3.78
C LEU A 146 -11.89 4.43 2.26
N GLN A 147 -11.58 3.29 1.65
CA GLN A 147 -11.81 3.05 0.22
C GLN A 147 -13.29 3.26 -0.16
N ARG A 148 -14.22 2.73 0.65
CA ARG A 148 -15.67 2.94 0.41
C ARG A 148 -16.10 4.39 0.58
N ALA A 149 -15.58 5.08 1.59
CA ALA A 149 -15.88 6.50 1.79
C ALA A 149 -15.43 7.34 0.59
N LEU A 150 -14.24 7.05 0.07
CA LEU A 150 -13.71 7.67 -1.13
C LEU A 150 -14.53 7.34 -2.39
N GLU A 151 -14.96 6.08 -2.59
CA GLU A 151 -15.86 5.73 -3.71
C GLU A 151 -17.20 6.47 -3.65
N MET A 152 -17.77 6.65 -2.45
CA MET A 152 -19.00 7.43 -2.26
C MET A 152 -18.79 8.92 -2.52
N HIS A 153 -17.61 9.47 -2.20
CA HIS A 153 -17.29 10.85 -2.51
C HIS A 153 -17.14 11.06 -4.03
N ASP A 154 -16.38 10.21 -4.72
CA ASP A 154 -16.19 10.26 -6.17
C ASP A 154 -17.51 10.19 -6.93
N THR A 155 -18.38 9.24 -6.55
CA THR A 155 -19.69 9.10 -7.19
C THR A 155 -20.55 10.35 -7.03
N ARG A 156 -20.50 11.01 -5.85
CA ARG A 156 -21.20 12.30 -5.64
C ARG A 156 -20.57 13.43 -6.45
N ALA A 157 -19.25 13.55 -6.48
CA ALA A 157 -18.56 14.57 -7.26
C ALA A 157 -18.84 14.42 -8.76
N LEU A 158 -18.83 13.19 -9.29
CA LEU A 158 -19.18 12.91 -10.68
C LEU A 158 -20.64 13.23 -11.01
N MET A 159 -21.58 13.03 -10.08
CA MET A 159 -22.97 13.45 -10.28
C MET A 159 -23.09 14.98 -10.38
N LEU A 160 -22.44 15.72 -9.47
CA LEU A 160 -22.43 17.18 -9.49
C LEU A 160 -21.82 17.74 -10.78
N LEU A 161 -20.71 17.15 -11.25
CA LEU A 161 -20.10 17.57 -12.51
C LEU A 161 -21.03 17.36 -13.72
N ARG A 162 -21.79 16.26 -13.76
CA ARG A 162 -22.79 16.01 -14.81
C ARG A 162 -23.94 17.00 -14.75
N GLU A 163 -24.46 17.30 -13.56
CA GLU A 163 -25.51 18.31 -13.38
C GLU A 163 -25.05 19.70 -13.83
N MET A 164 -23.79 20.07 -13.56
CA MET A 164 -23.21 21.33 -14.04
C MET A 164 -23.02 21.34 -15.56
N GLU A 165 -22.63 20.22 -16.18
CA GLU A 165 -22.49 20.10 -17.63
C GLU A 165 -23.86 20.16 -18.34
N GLU A 166 -24.89 19.53 -17.77
CA GLU A 166 -26.27 19.59 -18.27
C GLU A 166 -26.91 20.97 -18.07
N GLY A 167 -26.66 21.64 -16.94
CA GLY A 167 -27.12 23.02 -16.67
C GLY A 167 -26.37 24.09 -17.48
N GLY A 168 -25.12 23.84 -17.86
CA GLY A 168 -24.32 24.70 -18.74
C GLY A 168 -24.64 24.53 -20.22
N ARG A 169 -25.30 23.44 -20.62
CA ARG A 169 -25.77 23.20 -22.00
C ARG A 169 -27.14 23.83 -22.21
N ALA A 170 -27.22 25.16 -22.12
CA ALA A 170 -28.36 25.89 -22.67
C ALA A 170 -28.49 25.54 -24.18
N PRO A 171 -29.72 25.30 -24.69
CA PRO A 171 -29.92 25.01 -26.09
C PRO A 171 -29.42 26.20 -26.90
N VAL A 172 -28.40 25.99 -27.74
CA VAL A 172 -28.09 26.93 -28.82
C VAL A 172 -29.39 27.09 -29.61
N PRO A 173 -30.01 28.27 -29.66
CA PRO A 173 -31.14 28.47 -30.56
C PRO A 173 -30.59 28.24 -31.97
N SER A 174 -31.02 27.15 -32.59
CA SER A 174 -30.86 26.93 -34.01
C SER A 174 -31.45 28.13 -34.72
N ARG A 175 -30.57 29.04 -35.14
CA ARG A 175 -30.92 30.14 -36.01
C ARG A 175 -31.08 29.54 -37.40
N GLU A 176 -32.28 29.02 -37.66
CA GLU A 176 -32.76 28.82 -39.02
C GLU A 176 -33.04 30.21 -39.62
N ASP A 177 -32.05 30.77 -40.29
CA ASP A 177 -32.24 31.84 -41.27
C ASP A 177 -31.49 31.40 -42.54
N GLY A 178 -32.17 31.48 -43.68
CA GLY A 178 -31.83 30.82 -44.93
C GLY A 178 -30.57 31.29 -45.66
N GLU A 179 -30.00 30.32 -46.37
CA GLU A 179 -29.18 30.32 -47.59
C GLU A 179 -29.59 31.38 -48.66
N PRO A 180 -28.83 31.71 -49.75
CA PRO A 180 -27.41 31.48 -50.14
C PRO A 180 -26.66 32.79 -50.51
N THR A 181 -25.34 32.73 -50.79
CA THR A 181 -24.69 33.24 -52.04
C THR A 181 -23.15 33.21 -51.90
N ALA A 182 -22.52 32.37 -52.73
CA ALA A 182 -21.11 32.44 -53.16
C ALA A 182 -21.07 33.16 -54.55
N PRO A 183 -19.93 33.54 -55.18
CA PRO A 183 -18.57 33.01 -54.96
C PRO A 183 -17.37 33.99 -55.16
N ALA A 184 -16.17 33.39 -54.99
CA ALA A 184 -14.89 33.66 -55.67
C ALA A 184 -13.92 34.74 -55.11
N ALA A 185 -12.79 34.29 -54.54
CA ALA A 185 -11.46 34.32 -55.19
C ALA A 185 -10.30 34.20 -54.18
N THR A 186 -9.56 33.10 -54.24
CA THR A 186 -8.12 32.94 -53.88
C THR A 186 -7.21 33.50 -55.01
N PRO A 187 -5.85 33.54 -54.94
CA PRO A 187 -4.89 33.25 -53.84
C PRO A 187 -3.67 34.25 -53.73
N SER A 188 -2.89 34.20 -52.64
CA SER A 188 -1.41 34.40 -52.63
C SER A 188 -0.81 34.06 -51.25
N VAL A 189 -0.10 32.94 -51.08
CA VAL A 189 1.38 32.73 -51.11
C VAL A 189 2.17 33.43 -49.99
N SER A 190 2.68 32.66 -49.02
CA SER A 190 4.12 32.43 -48.74
C SER A 190 4.24 31.58 -47.45
N ALA A 191 4.73 30.35 -47.50
CA ALA A 191 6.14 29.92 -47.47
C ALA A 191 6.82 30.23 -46.12
N GLY A 192 7.12 29.20 -45.32
CA GLY A 192 7.89 29.35 -44.09
C GLY A 192 8.06 28.09 -43.24
N ALA A 193 8.93 27.18 -43.70
CA ALA A 193 9.84 26.31 -42.93
C ALA A 193 9.33 25.49 -41.71
N ALA A 194 9.35 24.16 -41.87
CA ALA A 194 9.70 23.19 -40.82
C ALA A 194 11.25 23.03 -40.75
N PRO A 195 11.86 22.11 -39.99
CA PRO A 195 11.49 21.38 -38.75
C PRO A 195 12.61 21.46 -37.68
N ALA A 196 12.40 20.94 -36.46
CA ALA A 196 13.43 20.15 -35.74
C ALA A 196 12.95 19.63 -34.38
N CYS A 197 13.10 18.31 -34.21
CA CYS A 197 13.10 17.58 -32.95
C CYS A 197 14.26 18.02 -32.04
N VAL A 198 14.08 18.04 -30.71
CA VAL A 198 15.14 17.68 -29.77
C VAL A 198 14.56 16.92 -28.57
N SER A 199 15.04 15.68 -28.45
CA SER A 199 14.95 14.81 -27.28
C SER A 199 15.90 15.27 -26.16
N GLY A 200 15.53 15.02 -24.91
CA GLY A 200 16.44 15.01 -23.75
C GLY A 200 15.62 15.02 -22.48
N GLY A 201 15.75 14.12 -21.51
CA GLY A 201 16.84 13.23 -21.16
C GLY A 201 16.90 13.21 -19.64
N ALA A 202 16.58 12.06 -19.04
CA ALA A 202 16.55 11.85 -17.61
C ALA A 202 17.95 11.81 -16.98
N ALA A 203 18.09 12.37 -15.77
CA ALA A 203 19.11 12.02 -14.77
C ALA A 203 18.70 12.65 -13.42
N LEU A 204 18.03 11.96 -12.50
CA LEU A 204 18.58 11.01 -11.50
C LEU A 204 19.81 11.54 -10.74
N ALA A 205 19.58 12.46 -9.80
CA ALA A 205 20.57 12.84 -8.79
C ALA A 205 20.35 12.05 -7.48
N LYS A 206 21.34 11.20 -7.15
CA LYS A 206 21.53 10.56 -5.83
C LYS A 206 22.03 11.61 -4.82
N PRO A 207 21.54 11.64 -3.57
CA PRO A 207 22.28 12.26 -2.47
C PRO A 207 23.28 11.26 -1.86
N ALA A 208 24.55 11.68 -1.83
CA ALA A 208 25.65 11.00 -1.15
C ALA A 208 25.54 11.19 0.37
N ILE A 209 25.56 10.07 1.11
CA ILE A 209 25.69 10.04 2.57
C ILE A 209 27.17 9.90 2.89
N ALA A 210 27.74 10.89 3.59
CA ALA A 210 29.11 10.84 4.11
C ALA A 210 29.18 10.05 5.43
N PRO A 211 30.31 9.39 5.74
CA PRO A 211 30.48 8.59 6.94
C PRO A 211 30.84 9.43 8.19
N VAL A 212 30.19 9.06 9.29
CA VAL A 212 30.52 9.44 10.67
C VAL A 212 31.91 8.90 11.03
N LYS A 213 32.81 9.77 11.53
CA LYS A 213 34.03 9.35 12.22
C LYS A 213 33.73 9.12 13.71
N ALA A 214 34.39 8.08 14.21
CA ALA A 214 34.35 7.51 15.55
C ALA A 214 34.69 8.48 16.68
#